data_AF-A0A1L9MSW4-F1
#
_entry.id   AF-A0A1L9MSW4-F1
#
_cell.length_a   1.000
_cell.length_b   1.000
_cell.length_c   1.000
_cell.angle_alpha   90.00
_cell.angle_beta   90.00
_cell.angle_gamma   90.00
#
_symmetry.space_group_name_H-M   'P 1'
#
loop_
_entity.id
_entity.type
_entity.pdbx_description
1 polymer ?
#
loop_
_entity_poly.entity_id
_entity_poly.type
_entity_poly.pdbx_seq_one_letter_code
_entity_poly.pdbx_strand_id
1 'polypeptide(L)'
;MADIDNILEQLTIDEKISLVSGTDFWHTASIPRLRIPAIRVSDGPNGVRGTKFFNGKPAACFPCGKCLRTIRSTKSNLECALLTGTAIGATWNTALVESLGQLQGQEAIAKGASAILGPTVNMQCSPLNGRGFESFSEDPVLSGCMGAAIINGIQSQGVAATVKHFVCNDQEDQCITTIFVHP
;
A
#
# COMPACT_ATOMS: atom_id res chain seq x y z
N MET A 1 -23.49 -4.89 5.67
CA MET A 1 -22.79 -3.93 4.79
C MET A 1 -23.44 -2.58 5.03
N ALA A 2 -22.68 -1.48 5.05
CA ALA A 2 -23.26 -0.14 5.23
C ALA A 2 -24.13 0.20 4.02
N ASP A 3 -25.30 0.78 4.26
CA ASP A 3 -26.20 1.27 3.22
C ASP A 3 -25.73 2.67 2.79
N ILE A 4 -25.05 2.74 1.64
CA ILE A 4 -24.37 3.94 1.17
C ILE A 4 -25.39 5.02 0.79
N ASP A 5 -26.47 4.64 0.11
CA ASP A 5 -27.48 5.57 -0.40
C ASP A 5 -28.23 6.22 0.78
N ASN A 6 -28.64 5.42 1.76
CA ASN A 6 -29.31 5.91 2.96
C ASN A 6 -28.43 6.85 3.81
N ILE A 7 -27.12 6.57 3.89
CA ILE A 7 -26.16 7.45 4.58
C ILE A 7 -26.00 8.76 3.81
N LEU A 8 -25.90 8.71 2.48
CA LEU A 8 -25.68 9.87 1.63
C LEU A 8 -26.85 10.88 1.67
N GLU A 9 -28.07 10.38 1.81
CA GLU A 9 -29.29 11.19 2.02
C GLU A 9 -29.30 11.90 3.38
N GLN A 10 -28.76 11.28 4.42
CA GLN A 10 -28.75 11.83 5.77
C GLN A 10 -27.58 12.78 6.07
N LEU A 11 -26.55 12.81 5.21
CA LEU A 11 -25.40 13.69 5.37
C LEU A 11 -25.76 15.13 5.02
N THR A 12 -25.39 16.06 5.89
CA THR A 12 -25.42 17.49 5.56
C THR A 12 -24.35 17.83 4.52
N ILE A 13 -24.45 19.01 3.90
CA ILE A 13 -23.43 19.48 2.95
C ILE A 13 -22.06 19.60 3.64
N ASP A 14 -22.01 20.13 4.86
CA ASP A 14 -20.76 20.26 5.62
C ASP A 14 -20.14 18.90 5.95
N GLU A 15 -20.96 17.91 6.34
CA GLU A 15 -20.49 16.54 6.57
C GLU A 15 -19.96 15.92 5.26
N LYS A 16 -20.61 16.14 4.12
CA LYS A 16 -20.10 15.72 2.79
C LYS A 16 -18.75 16.36 2.45
N ILE A 17 -18.61 17.67 2.69
CA ILE A 17 -17.36 18.41 2.46
C ILE A 17 -16.24 17.84 3.34
N SER A 18 -16.54 17.50 4.59
CA SER A 18 -15.53 16.92 5.49
C SER A 18 -15.03 15.53 5.03
N LEU A 19 -15.86 14.74 4.35
CA LEU A 19 -15.51 13.37 3.94
C LEU A 19 -14.61 13.30 2.71
N VAL A 20 -14.45 14.40 1.96
CA VAL A 20 -13.61 14.45 0.75
C VAL A 20 -12.16 14.89 1.03
N SER A 21 -11.80 15.14 2.28
CA SER A 21 -10.44 15.47 2.69
C SER A 21 -10.00 14.66 3.91
N GLY A 22 -8.69 14.42 4.02
CA GLY A 22 -8.11 13.86 5.23
C GLY A 22 -8.16 14.86 6.38
N THR A 23 -8.44 14.39 7.60
CA THR A 23 -8.38 15.24 8.81
C THR A 23 -6.96 15.42 9.32
N ASP A 24 -6.11 14.44 9.03
CA ASP A 24 -4.67 14.48 9.26
C ASP A 24 -3.96 13.69 8.14
N PHE A 25 -2.66 13.43 8.30
CA PHE A 25 -1.87 12.68 7.32
C PHE A 25 -2.34 11.23 7.07
N TRP A 26 -3.09 10.62 7.99
CA TRP A 26 -3.37 9.18 8.00
C TRP A 26 -4.85 8.83 8.21
N HIS A 27 -5.73 9.79 8.45
CA HIS A 27 -7.13 9.51 8.80
C HIS A 27 -8.13 10.32 7.96
N THR A 28 -9.24 9.68 7.62
CA THR A 28 -10.43 10.34 7.05
C THR A 28 -11.26 10.99 8.15
N ALA A 29 -12.16 11.90 7.77
CA ALA A 29 -13.17 12.41 8.68
C ALA A 29 -14.10 11.31 9.21
N SER A 30 -14.65 11.53 10.40
CA SER A 30 -15.61 10.66 11.07
C SER A 30 -16.91 11.41 11.32
N ILE A 31 -18.06 10.74 11.16
CA ILE A 31 -19.39 11.28 11.44
C ILE A 31 -20.08 10.37 12.47
N PRO A 32 -19.90 10.61 13.79
CA PRO A 32 -20.41 9.72 14.83
C PRO A 32 -21.93 9.53 14.82
N ARG A 33 -22.69 10.58 14.47
CA ARG A 33 -24.16 10.55 14.37
C ARG A 33 -24.66 9.45 13.42
N LEU A 34 -23.96 9.25 12.31
CA LEU A 34 -24.27 8.24 11.30
C LEU A 34 -23.40 6.98 11.43
N ARG A 35 -22.65 6.85 12.54
CA ARG A 35 -21.74 5.73 12.82
C ARG A 35 -20.67 5.53 11.73
N ILE A 36 -20.19 6.62 11.13
CA ILE A 36 -19.07 6.59 10.18
C ILE A 36 -17.77 6.79 10.97
N PRO A 37 -16.92 5.76 11.10
CA PRO A 37 -15.64 5.88 11.80
C PRO A 37 -14.60 6.60 10.94
N ALA A 38 -13.56 7.14 11.57
CA ALA A 38 -12.37 7.58 10.86
C ALA A 38 -11.61 6.35 10.34
N ILE A 39 -11.32 6.33 9.04
CA ILE A 39 -10.55 5.27 8.41
C ILE A 39 -9.08 5.64 8.51
N ARG A 40 -8.27 4.74 9.10
CA ARG A 40 -6.82 4.89 9.10
C ARG A 40 -6.21 4.27 7.85
N VAL A 41 -5.38 5.05 7.16
CA VAL A 41 -4.52 4.58 6.07
C VAL A 41 -3.07 4.54 6.54
N SER A 42 -2.24 3.73 5.88
CA SER A 42 -0.82 3.70 6.17
C SER A 42 -0.02 3.32 4.93
N ASP A 43 1.15 3.93 4.76
CA ASP A 43 2.17 3.39 3.87
C ASP A 43 2.60 1.99 4.30
N GLY A 44 3.15 1.16 3.43
CA GLY A 44 3.47 1.39 2.01
C GLY A 44 3.88 0.08 1.32
N PRO A 45 4.39 0.13 0.08
CA PRO A 45 4.36 -1.01 -0.84
C PRO A 45 5.15 -2.25 -0.39
N ASN A 46 6.11 -2.09 0.54
CA ASN A 46 6.96 -3.16 1.05
C ASN A 46 6.85 -3.38 2.57
N GLY A 47 5.78 -2.89 3.21
CA GLY A 47 5.56 -3.03 4.65
C GLY A 47 4.66 -1.93 5.21
N VAL A 48 3.94 -2.21 6.30
CA VAL A 48 2.99 -1.23 6.86
C VAL A 48 3.70 -0.37 7.90
N ARG A 49 3.98 0.91 7.63
CA ARG A 49 4.73 1.78 8.54
C ARG A 49 3.97 2.12 9.82
N GLY A 50 2.70 2.49 9.70
CA GLY A 50 1.88 3.10 10.75
C GLY A 50 1.77 4.63 10.61
N THR A 51 1.42 5.30 11.71
CA THR A 51 1.02 6.73 11.72
C THR A 51 2.13 7.72 12.06
N LYS A 52 3.35 7.24 12.37
CA LYS A 52 4.46 8.10 12.79
C LYS A 52 5.73 7.70 12.06
N PHE A 53 6.48 8.70 11.60
CA PHE A 53 7.83 8.51 11.05
C PHE A 53 8.87 8.43 12.17
N PHE A 54 8.81 9.35 13.14
CA PHE A 54 9.71 9.37 14.30
C PHE A 54 9.08 8.64 15.49
N ASN A 55 9.85 7.77 16.15
CA ASN A 55 9.41 6.97 17.30
C ASN A 55 8.10 6.18 17.04
N GLY A 56 7.96 5.66 15.81
CA GLY A 56 6.84 4.81 15.40
C GLY A 56 6.98 3.37 15.88
N LYS A 57 5.86 2.62 15.90
CA LYS A 57 5.92 1.17 16.11
C LYS A 57 6.67 0.54 14.92
N PRO A 58 7.66 -0.34 15.15
CA PRO A 58 8.42 -0.99 14.08
C PRO A 58 7.50 -1.62 13.02
N ALA A 59 7.92 -1.55 11.76
CA ALA A 59 7.26 -2.18 10.62
C ALA A 59 8.04 -3.39 10.13
N ALA A 60 7.33 -4.41 9.68
CA ALA A 60 7.90 -5.49 8.91
C ALA A 60 8.18 -4.97 7.50
N CYS A 61 9.45 -4.97 7.11
CA CYS A 61 9.82 -4.84 5.71
C CYS A 61 9.78 -6.24 5.11
N PHE A 62 8.94 -6.51 4.12
CA PHE A 62 8.89 -7.83 3.51
C PHE A 62 9.60 -7.86 2.16
N PRO A 63 10.18 -9.01 1.77
CA PRO A 63 10.61 -10.21 2.51
C PRO A 63 12.10 -10.21 2.90
N CYS A 64 12.40 -10.88 4.02
CA CYS A 64 13.76 -11.34 4.33
C CYS A 64 14.10 -12.63 3.55
N GLY A 65 15.34 -12.76 3.05
CA GLY A 65 15.84 -13.94 2.35
C GLY A 65 15.87 -15.26 3.14
N LYS A 66 15.26 -15.31 4.34
CA LYS A 66 15.03 -16.54 5.13
C LYS A 66 13.56 -16.92 5.31
N CYS A 67 12.60 -16.09 4.87
CA CYS A 67 11.16 -16.37 5.09
C CYS A 67 10.55 -17.38 4.11
N LEU A 68 11.29 -17.81 3.07
CA LEU A 68 10.80 -18.79 2.10
C LEU A 68 10.92 -20.26 2.57
N ARG A 69 11.39 -20.55 3.81
CA ARG A 69 11.43 -21.93 4.32
C ARG A 69 11.18 -22.16 5.81
N THR A 70 11.10 -21.15 6.69
CA THR A 70 11.03 -21.43 8.14
C THR A 70 10.01 -20.58 8.88
N ILE A 71 8.73 -20.93 8.76
CA ILE A 71 7.74 -20.64 9.82
C ILE A 71 7.95 -21.69 10.92
N ARG A 72 8.97 -21.48 11.77
CA ARG A 72 9.16 -22.12 13.09
C ARG A 72 10.52 -21.69 13.65
N SER A 73 10.61 -20.50 14.25
CA SER A 73 11.44 -20.30 15.44
C SER A 73 11.26 -18.89 15.99
N THR A 74 11.01 -18.87 17.28
CA THR A 74 10.99 -17.74 18.21
C THR A 74 12.30 -16.93 18.21
N LYS A 75 12.16 -15.62 18.49
CA LYS A 75 13.14 -14.72 19.11
C LYS A 75 14.56 -14.70 18.52
N SER A 76 14.81 -13.76 17.62
CA SER A 76 16.04 -12.94 17.60
C SER A 76 15.91 -11.84 16.56
N ASN A 77 16.60 -10.73 16.82
CA ASN A 77 16.56 -9.47 16.08
C ASN A 77 16.59 -9.69 14.56
N LEU A 78 15.47 -9.35 13.92
CA LEU A 78 15.26 -9.50 12.49
C LEU A 78 15.92 -8.33 11.77
N GLU A 79 17.22 -8.44 11.49
CA GLU A 79 17.86 -7.60 10.48
C GLU A 79 17.31 -8.03 9.11
N CYS A 80 16.36 -7.24 8.62
CA CYS A 80 15.52 -7.57 7.49
C CYS A 80 16.07 -6.92 6.22
N ALA A 81 16.53 -7.75 5.28
CA ALA A 81 16.81 -7.29 3.93
C ALA A 81 15.50 -6.82 3.26
N LEU A 82 15.54 -5.63 2.67
CA LEU A 82 14.46 -5.00 1.91
C LEU A 82 14.31 -5.76 0.57
N LEU A 83 13.23 -6.50 0.29
CA LEU A 83 12.89 -6.68 -1.14
C LEU A 83 11.99 -5.51 -1.53
N THR A 84 12.59 -4.69 -2.35
CA THR A 84 11.94 -3.61 -3.09
C THR A 84 11.02 -4.23 -4.15
N GLY A 85 10.08 -3.47 -4.70
CA GLY A 85 9.16 -3.94 -5.74
C GLY A 85 9.88 -4.67 -6.88
N THR A 86 11.03 -4.18 -7.32
CA THR A 86 11.83 -4.79 -8.40
C THR A 86 12.32 -6.20 -8.05
N ALA A 87 12.72 -6.41 -6.80
CA ALA A 87 13.19 -7.71 -6.34
C ALA A 87 12.01 -8.69 -6.15
N ILE A 88 10.82 -8.19 -5.80
CA ILE A 88 9.58 -8.98 -5.82
C ILE A 88 9.22 -9.37 -7.26
N GLY A 89 9.30 -8.42 -8.22
CA GLY A 89 9.05 -8.67 -9.64
C GLY A 89 9.99 -9.73 -10.21
N ALA A 90 11.26 -9.71 -9.82
CA ALA A 90 12.26 -10.70 -10.22
C ALA A 90 11.96 -12.15 -9.77
N THR A 91 10.99 -12.37 -8.87
CA THR A 91 10.57 -13.72 -8.49
C THR A 91 9.71 -14.41 -9.54
N TRP A 92 9.02 -13.65 -10.41
CA TRP A 92 8.05 -14.18 -11.38
C TRP A 92 7.00 -15.13 -10.76
N ASN A 93 6.69 -14.95 -9.48
CA ASN A 93 5.87 -15.90 -8.71
C ASN A 93 4.67 -15.20 -8.05
N THR A 94 3.54 -15.19 -8.73
CA THR A 94 2.30 -14.57 -8.23
C THR A 94 1.78 -15.21 -6.95
N ALA A 95 1.91 -16.53 -6.78
CA ALA A 95 1.47 -17.20 -5.55
C ALA A 95 2.29 -16.76 -4.32
N LEU A 96 3.59 -16.55 -4.49
CA LEU A 96 4.45 -15.97 -3.46
C LEU A 96 4.04 -14.53 -3.14
N VAL A 97 3.78 -13.73 -4.18
CA VAL A 97 3.39 -12.31 -4.01
C VAL A 97 2.01 -12.15 -3.38
N GLU A 98 1.08 -13.06 -3.64
CA GLU A 98 -0.21 -13.10 -2.94
C GLU A 98 -0.02 -13.43 -1.46
N SER A 99 0.83 -14.41 -1.14
CA SER A 99 1.20 -14.73 0.24
C SER A 99 1.85 -13.54 0.96
N LEU A 100 2.66 -12.77 0.25
CA LEU A 100 3.24 -11.52 0.73
C LEU A 100 2.16 -10.49 1.07
N GLY A 101 1.18 -10.30 0.17
CA GLY A 101 0.06 -9.40 0.38
C GLY A 101 -0.78 -9.78 1.61
N GLN A 102 -0.97 -11.09 1.85
CA GLN A 102 -1.65 -11.57 3.06
C GLN A 102 -0.91 -11.16 4.34
N LEU A 103 0.42 -11.29 4.36
CA LEU A 103 1.24 -10.87 5.50
C LEU A 103 1.17 -9.34 5.71
N GLN A 104 1.17 -8.56 4.63
CA GLN A 104 0.98 -7.11 4.69
C GLN A 104 -0.41 -6.75 5.26
N GLY A 105 -1.47 -7.44 4.83
CA GLY A 105 -2.81 -7.26 5.38
C GLY A 105 -2.88 -7.56 6.89
N GLN A 106 -2.23 -8.63 7.34
CA GLN A 106 -2.14 -8.95 8.77
C GLN A 106 -1.39 -7.88 9.57
N GLU A 107 -0.30 -7.35 9.01
CA GLU A 107 0.42 -6.24 9.62
C GLU A 107 -0.43 -4.97 9.71
N ALA A 108 -1.21 -4.66 8.67
CA ALA A 108 -2.13 -3.53 8.68
C ALA A 108 -3.15 -3.65 9.80
N ILE A 109 -3.74 -4.84 10.00
CA ILE A 109 -4.64 -5.12 11.12
C ILE A 109 -3.92 -4.89 12.46
N ALA A 110 -2.70 -5.42 12.62
CA ALA A 110 -1.91 -5.23 13.85
C ALA A 110 -1.59 -3.74 14.14
N LYS A 111 -1.54 -2.91 13.10
CA LYS A 111 -1.34 -1.46 13.19
C LYS A 111 -2.65 -0.66 13.19
N GLY A 112 -3.79 -1.33 13.12
CA GLY A 112 -5.12 -0.72 13.05
C GLY A 112 -5.33 0.14 11.81
N ALA A 113 -4.63 -0.17 10.70
CA ALA A 113 -4.83 0.45 9.41
C ALA A 113 -5.85 -0.35 8.60
N SER A 114 -6.84 0.32 8.04
CA SER A 114 -7.88 -0.28 7.21
C SER A 114 -7.54 -0.25 5.73
N ALA A 115 -6.57 0.57 5.32
CA ALA A 115 -6.04 0.59 3.97
C ALA A 115 -4.51 0.71 3.94
N ILE A 116 -3.87 0.03 3.00
CA ILE A 116 -2.44 0.10 2.71
C ILE A 116 -2.23 0.95 1.45
N LEU A 117 -1.37 1.95 1.54
CA LEU A 117 -0.98 2.80 0.41
C LEU A 117 0.05 2.08 -0.47
N GLY A 118 -0.38 1.02 -1.14
CA GLY A 118 0.38 0.21 -2.08
C GLY A 118 -0.49 -0.86 -2.73
N PRO A 119 0.02 -1.54 -3.77
CA PRO A 119 1.40 -1.49 -4.27
C PRO A 119 1.70 -0.30 -5.19
N THR A 120 3.00 -0.05 -5.42
CA THR A 120 3.46 0.87 -6.46
C THR A 120 3.66 0.10 -7.78
N VAL A 121 3.09 0.58 -8.88
CA VAL A 121 3.10 -0.07 -10.21
C VAL A 121 3.49 0.89 -11.34
N ASN A 122 4.24 1.96 -11.02
CA ASN A 122 4.86 2.83 -12.02
C ASN A 122 5.90 2.08 -12.86
N MET A 123 6.23 2.58 -14.04
CA MET A 123 7.09 1.88 -14.99
C MET A 123 8.53 2.36 -14.86
N GLN A 124 9.51 1.45 -14.90
CA GLN A 124 10.92 1.84 -15.00
C GLN A 124 11.29 2.20 -16.44
N CYS A 125 10.70 3.27 -16.97
CA CYS A 125 11.04 3.81 -18.30
C CYS A 125 12.52 4.24 -18.40
N SER A 126 13.12 4.57 -17.27
CA SER A 126 14.54 4.88 -17.13
C SER A 126 15.09 4.21 -15.86
N PRO A 127 16.33 3.68 -15.88
CA PRO A 127 16.97 3.13 -14.69
C PRO A 127 17.30 4.19 -13.64
N LEU A 128 17.18 5.48 -13.97
CA LEU A 128 17.49 6.60 -13.08
C LEU A 128 16.29 7.09 -12.26
N ASN A 129 15.12 6.45 -12.39
CA ASN A 129 13.95 6.82 -11.59
C ASN A 129 14.24 6.60 -10.09
N GLY A 130 14.19 7.68 -9.30
CA GLY A 130 14.43 7.66 -7.85
C GLY A 130 13.51 6.72 -7.06
N ARG A 131 12.34 6.36 -7.61
CA ARG A 131 11.39 5.40 -7.01
C ARG A 131 11.25 4.11 -7.81
N GLY A 132 12.13 3.88 -8.79
CA GLY A 132 12.12 2.66 -9.60
C GLY A 132 12.19 1.39 -8.76
N PHE A 133 12.86 1.43 -7.60
CA PHE A 133 12.93 0.29 -6.67
C PHE A 133 11.56 -0.10 -6.09
N GLU A 134 10.61 0.82 -5.91
CA GLU A 134 9.30 0.52 -5.28
C GLU A 134 8.32 -0.19 -6.22
N SER A 135 8.52 -0.07 -7.54
CA SER A 135 7.71 -0.70 -8.59
C SER A 135 8.25 -2.07 -9.03
N PHE A 136 7.46 -2.87 -9.74
CA PHE A 136 7.81 -4.26 -10.06
C PHE A 136 8.72 -4.46 -11.28
N SER A 137 8.38 -3.88 -12.43
CA SER A 137 9.06 -4.15 -13.71
C SER A 137 8.75 -3.10 -14.79
N GLU A 138 9.68 -2.96 -15.74
CA GLU A 138 9.49 -2.23 -16.99
C GLU A 138 8.49 -2.91 -17.94
N ASP A 139 8.15 -4.18 -17.70
CA ASP A 139 7.14 -4.90 -18.47
C ASP A 139 5.74 -4.71 -17.84
N PRO A 140 4.74 -4.23 -18.61
CA PRO A 140 3.43 -3.92 -18.07
C PRO A 140 2.64 -5.18 -17.67
N VAL A 141 2.88 -6.32 -18.32
CA VAL A 141 2.19 -7.58 -18.00
C VAL A 141 2.69 -8.12 -16.66
N LEU A 142 4.01 -8.17 -16.47
CA LEU A 142 4.63 -8.57 -15.22
C LEU A 142 4.22 -7.64 -14.08
N SER A 143 4.29 -6.32 -14.27
CA SER A 143 3.87 -5.33 -13.27
C SER A 143 2.39 -5.47 -12.92
N GLY A 144 1.52 -5.68 -13.91
CA GLY A 144 0.10 -5.94 -13.69
C GLY A 144 -0.18 -7.23 -12.93
N CYS A 145 0.49 -8.33 -13.29
CA CYS A 145 0.33 -9.62 -12.60
C CYS A 145 0.81 -9.56 -11.14
N MET A 146 1.96 -8.93 -10.87
CA MET A 146 2.48 -8.77 -9.51
C MET A 146 1.60 -7.83 -8.68
N GLY A 147 1.16 -6.72 -9.28
CA GLY A 147 0.23 -5.79 -8.65
C GLY A 147 -1.12 -6.44 -8.30
N ALA A 148 -1.69 -7.24 -9.20
CA ALA A 148 -2.93 -7.96 -8.92
C ALA A 148 -2.75 -9.00 -7.79
N ALA A 149 -1.66 -9.76 -7.81
CA ALA A 149 -1.38 -10.77 -6.80
C ALA A 149 -1.28 -10.17 -5.39
N ILE A 150 -0.54 -9.08 -5.22
CA ILE A 150 -0.37 -8.46 -3.89
C ILE A 150 -1.68 -7.82 -3.40
N ILE A 151 -2.47 -7.21 -4.31
CA ILE A 151 -3.79 -6.65 -4.00
C ILE A 151 -4.74 -7.75 -3.52
N ASN A 152 -4.81 -8.88 -4.22
CA ASN A 152 -5.63 -10.03 -3.82
C ASN A 152 -5.22 -10.54 -2.43
N GLY A 153 -3.91 -10.64 -2.17
CA GLY A 153 -3.37 -11.02 -0.88
C GLY A 153 -3.81 -10.09 0.25
N ILE A 154 -3.61 -8.78 0.08
CA ILE A 154 -4.01 -7.75 1.07
C ILE A 154 -5.52 -7.80 1.33
N GLN A 155 -6.32 -7.80 0.26
CA GLN A 155 -7.79 -7.74 0.36
C GLN A 155 -8.41 -9.01 0.91
N SER A 156 -7.75 -10.16 0.78
CA SER A 156 -8.19 -11.41 1.43
C SER A 156 -8.22 -11.32 2.97
N GLN A 157 -7.47 -10.37 3.55
CA GLN A 157 -7.45 -10.12 5.01
C GLN A 157 -8.49 -9.08 5.45
N GLY A 158 -9.33 -8.57 4.54
CA GLY A 158 -10.31 -7.52 4.83
C GLY A 158 -9.71 -6.11 4.96
N VAL A 159 -8.51 -5.90 4.43
CA VAL A 159 -7.81 -4.60 4.37
C VAL A 159 -7.84 -4.09 2.93
N ALA A 160 -8.10 -2.80 2.72
CA ALA A 160 -8.07 -2.21 1.38
C ALA A 160 -6.64 -2.03 0.88
N ALA A 161 -6.42 -2.26 -0.42
CA ALA A 161 -5.18 -1.92 -1.10
C ALA A 161 -5.39 -0.65 -1.94
N THR A 162 -4.33 0.14 -2.13
CA THR A 162 -4.35 1.38 -2.91
C THR A 162 -3.22 1.35 -3.93
N VAL A 163 -3.54 0.89 -5.14
CA VAL A 163 -2.61 0.90 -6.27
C VAL A 163 -2.17 2.33 -6.59
N LYS A 164 -0.87 2.54 -6.81
CA LYS A 164 -0.30 3.87 -7.04
C LYS A 164 0.92 3.84 -7.98
N HIS A 165 1.34 4.96 -8.57
CA HIS A 165 0.66 6.25 -8.65
C HIS A 165 0.06 6.31 -10.05
N PHE A 166 -1.26 6.44 -10.12
CA PHE A 166 -1.98 6.48 -11.39
C PHE A 166 -1.92 7.90 -11.98
N VAL A 167 -1.19 8.15 -13.07
CA VAL A 167 -0.27 7.29 -13.85
C VAL A 167 0.96 8.12 -14.28
N CYS A 168 1.99 7.48 -14.83
CA CYS A 168 3.19 8.13 -15.40
C CYS A 168 4.04 8.94 -14.40
N ASN A 169 3.99 8.58 -13.11
CA ASN A 169 4.98 9.05 -12.13
C ASN A 169 6.27 8.23 -12.22
N ASP A 170 6.92 8.30 -13.38
CA ASP A 170 8.08 7.46 -13.74
C ASP A 170 9.43 8.20 -13.55
N GLN A 171 9.39 9.40 -12.96
CA GLN A 171 10.56 10.14 -12.49
C GLN A 171 10.20 10.99 -11.26
N GLU A 172 11.19 11.22 -10.39
CA GLU A 172 11.00 12.06 -9.21
C GLU A 172 11.37 13.53 -9.43
N ASP A 173 12.24 13.82 -10.40
CA ASP A 173 12.58 15.21 -10.71
C ASP A 173 11.32 15.96 -11.17
N GLN A 174 10.98 17.01 -10.43
CA GLN A 174 9.84 17.88 -10.68
C GLN A 174 8.50 17.11 -10.84
N CYS A 175 8.31 16.02 -10.07
CA CYS A 175 7.14 15.13 -10.16
C CYS A 175 5.78 15.79 -9.85
N ILE A 176 5.79 16.96 -9.21
CA ILE A 176 4.57 17.75 -8.94
C ILE A 176 4.14 18.57 -10.17
N THR A 177 5.07 18.96 -11.04
CA THR A 177 4.84 19.88 -12.15
C THR A 177 4.95 19.22 -13.53
N THR A 178 5.45 17.98 -13.59
CA THR A 178 5.82 17.32 -14.85
C THR A 178 5.09 15.99 -14.98
N ILE A 179 4.35 15.81 -16.07
CA ILE A 179 3.90 14.50 -16.53
C ILE A 179 4.81 14.12 -17.70
N PHE A 180 5.59 13.06 -17.55
CA PHE A 180 6.45 12.59 -18.63
C PHE A 180 5.61 11.78 -19.62
N VAL A 181 5.32 12.38 -20.76
CA VAL A 181 4.78 11.68 -21.92
C VAL A 181 5.92 11.61 -22.92
N HIS A 182 6.54 10.44 -23.09
CA HIS A 182 7.48 10.27 -24.20
C HIS A 182 6.73 10.56 -25.50
N PRO A 183 7.25 11.44 -26.38
CA PRO A 183 6.64 11.72 -27.69
C PRO A 183 6.66 10.50 -28.62
#